data_AF-A0A7S1WUY5-F1
#
_entry.id   AF-A0A7S1WUY5-F1
#
_cell.length_a   1.000
_cell.length_b   1.000
_cell.length_c   1.000
_cell.angle_alpha   90.00
_cell.angle_beta   90.00
_cell.angle_gamma   90.00
#
_symmetry.space_group_name_H-M   'P 1'
#
loop_
_entity.id
_entity.type
_entity.pdbx_description
1 polymer ?
#
loop_
_entity_poly.entity_id
_entity_poly.type
_entity_poly.pdbx_seq_one_letter_code
_entity_poly.pdbx_strand_id
1 'polypeptide(L)'
;MEKIKGPVFVENPDGSLVQGVPPGYKEQTPPGTPRQQVLDPTFTAINVDIVRVLARHETLFLSMLLLQLAVEITFETIHFKYRDDAIFELSLIYPALSPTVIRVLYWLAFIGESIYCCAFFGLGVMAAFKSKPRLYQRFSTVALVGTLGQLPLAYLNRFNLLIFFLRFISYAYARFQWNLLHGIGLLRDEFTI
;
A
#
# COMPACT_ATOMS: atom_id res chain seq x y z
N MET A 1 56.27 -12.84 -49.10
CA MET A 1 54.90 -12.34 -48.84
C MET A 1 54.73 -12.20 -47.34
N GLU A 2 54.77 -10.96 -46.86
CA GLU A 2 54.59 -10.65 -45.44
C GLU A 2 53.10 -10.77 -45.10
N LYS A 3 52.75 -11.69 -44.20
CA LYS A 3 51.35 -11.88 -43.78
C LYS A 3 50.96 -10.70 -42.88
N ILE A 4 50.04 -9.87 -43.36
CA ILE A 4 49.45 -8.78 -42.58
C ILE A 4 48.68 -9.39 -41.40
N LYS A 5 49.09 -9.06 -40.17
CA LYS A 5 48.56 -9.66 -38.93
C LYS A 5 47.40 -8.88 -38.29
N GLY A 6 46.92 -7.80 -38.91
CA GLY A 6 45.91 -6.90 -38.34
C GLY A 6 44.89 -6.40 -39.37
N PRO A 7 43.86 -5.66 -38.90
CA PRO A 7 42.91 -5.02 -39.79
C PRO A 7 43.60 -3.99 -40.68
N VAL A 8 43.21 -3.94 -41.95
CA VAL A 8 43.68 -2.97 -42.93
C VAL A 8 42.54 -2.03 -43.25
N PHE A 9 42.77 -0.73 -43.13
CA PHE A 9 41.81 0.28 -43.54
C PHE A 9 42.21 0.83 -44.90
N VAL A 10 41.25 0.88 -45.82
CA VAL A 10 41.42 1.41 -47.18
C VAL A 10 40.41 2.52 -47.37
N GLU A 11 40.88 3.67 -47.84
CA GLU A 11 40.04 4.82 -48.16
C GLU A 11 39.59 4.72 -49.63
N ASN A 12 38.29 4.83 -49.85
CA ASN A 12 37.69 4.87 -51.17
C ASN A 12 37.78 6.29 -51.75
N PRO A 13 37.66 6.44 -53.09
CA PRO A 13 37.71 7.76 -53.74
C PRO A 13 36.59 8.73 -53.33
N ASP A 14 35.51 8.23 -52.73
CA ASP A 14 34.40 9.03 -52.18
C ASP A 14 34.66 9.49 -50.72
N GLY A 15 35.83 9.17 -50.16
CA GLY A 15 36.22 9.49 -48.78
C GLY A 15 35.69 8.53 -47.73
N SER A 16 35.04 7.42 -48.14
CA SER A 16 34.58 6.40 -47.21
C SER A 16 35.71 5.42 -46.84
N LEU A 17 35.74 4.96 -45.58
CA LEU A 17 36.74 4.00 -45.11
C LEU A 17 36.17 2.57 -45.09
N VAL A 18 36.87 1.64 -45.72
CA VAL A 18 36.55 0.21 -45.71
C VAL A 18 37.60 -0.53 -44.90
N GLN A 19 37.16 -1.38 -43.98
CA GLN A 19 38.02 -2.20 -43.16
C GLN A 19 38.07 -3.64 -43.70
N GLY A 20 39.25 -4.08 -44.13
CA GLY A 20 39.55 -5.48 -44.40
C GLY A 20 40.08 -6.17 -43.15
N VAL A 21 39.46 -7.28 -42.74
CA VAL A 21 39.92 -8.09 -41.60
C VAL A 21 40.39 -9.46 -42.07
N PRO A 22 41.49 -10.01 -41.51
CA PRO A 22 41.95 -11.34 -41.89
C PRO A 22 41.00 -12.44 -41.39
N PRO A 23 40.95 -13.60 -42.06
CA PRO A 23 40.11 -14.73 -41.62
C PRO A 23 40.43 -15.14 -40.19
N GLY A 24 39.42 -15.16 -39.32
CA GLY A 24 39.55 -15.50 -37.90
C GLY A 24 39.81 -14.31 -36.96
N TYR A 25 39.83 -13.07 -37.48
CA TYR A 25 39.89 -11.87 -36.65
C TYR A 25 38.62 -11.75 -35.79
N LYS A 26 38.81 -11.63 -34.47
CA LYS A 26 37.75 -11.28 -33.51
C LYS A 26 38.02 -9.86 -33.04
N GLU A 27 37.06 -8.98 -33.29
CA GLU A 27 37.10 -7.62 -32.77
C GLU A 27 37.16 -7.67 -31.25
N GLN A 28 38.10 -6.93 -30.66
CA GLN A 28 38.15 -6.81 -29.20
C GLN A 28 36.92 -6.04 -28.76
N THR A 29 36.00 -6.73 -28.10
CA THR A 29 34.91 -6.06 -27.38
C THR A 29 35.56 -5.03 -26.45
N PRO A 30 35.12 -3.77 -26.46
CA PRO A 30 35.65 -2.77 -25.54
C PRO A 30 35.62 -3.35 -24.12
N PRO A 31 36.65 -3.10 -23.29
CA PRO A 31 36.64 -3.57 -21.92
C PRO A 31 35.31 -3.16 -21.30
N GLY A 32 34.65 -4.09 -20.62
CA GLY A 32 33.43 -3.83 -19.88
C GLY A 32 33.72 -2.88 -18.73
N THR A 33 33.96 -1.61 -19.05
CA THR A 33 34.03 -0.55 -18.06
C THR A 33 32.68 -0.56 -17.36
N PRO A 34 32.62 -0.66 -16.02
CA PRO A 34 31.38 -0.41 -15.31
C PRO A 34 30.88 0.94 -15.81
N ARG A 35 29.65 1.02 -16.33
CA ARG A 35 28.98 2.31 -16.47
C ARG A 35 29.01 2.91 -15.07
N GLN A 36 29.92 3.84 -14.81
CA GLN A 36 29.72 4.81 -13.75
C GLN A 36 28.45 5.52 -14.17
N GLN A 37 27.32 5.09 -13.62
CA GLN A 37 26.12 5.90 -13.58
C GLN A 37 26.59 7.20 -12.94
N VAL A 38 26.79 8.23 -13.78
CA VAL A 38 26.93 9.60 -13.30
C VAL A 38 25.64 9.82 -12.55
N LEU A 39 25.74 9.73 -11.22
CA LEU A 39 24.60 9.84 -10.32
C LEU A 39 24.15 11.29 -10.46
N ASP A 40 23.20 11.52 -11.35
CA ASP A 40 22.72 12.86 -11.66
C ASP A 40 22.25 13.49 -10.33
N PRO A 41 22.85 14.60 -9.87
CA PRO A 41 22.49 15.21 -8.59
C PRO A 41 21.01 15.59 -8.53
N THR A 42 20.36 15.76 -9.69
CA THR A 42 18.91 15.94 -9.78
C THR A 42 18.15 14.67 -9.39
N PHE A 43 18.63 13.49 -9.78
CA PHE A 43 18.00 12.21 -9.44
C PHE A 43 18.14 11.85 -7.95
N THR A 44 19.26 12.19 -7.33
CA THR A 44 19.43 12.00 -5.88
C THR A 44 18.54 12.94 -5.07
N ALA A 45 18.41 14.20 -5.48
CA ALA A 45 17.50 15.16 -4.83
C ALA A 45 16.03 14.70 -4.93
N ILE A 46 15.58 14.26 -6.11
CA ILE A 46 14.22 13.75 -6.32
C ILE A 46 13.94 12.53 -5.42
N ASN A 47 14.89 11.60 -5.30
CA ASN A 47 14.72 10.43 -4.42
C ASN A 47 14.59 10.83 -2.95
N VAL A 48 15.36 11.81 -2.47
CA VAL A 48 15.28 12.28 -1.07
C VAL A 48 13.91 12.91 -0.79
N ASP A 49 13.39 13.71 -1.71
CA ASP A 49 12.08 14.34 -1.56
C ASP A 49 10.94 13.31 -1.56
N ILE A 50 11.00 12.32 -2.45
CA ILE A 50 10.02 11.22 -2.50
C ILE A 50 10.01 10.45 -1.18
N VAL A 51 11.19 10.07 -0.65
CA VAL A 51 11.29 9.35 0.63
C VAL A 51 10.71 10.18 1.78
N ARG A 52 11.00 11.49 1.81
CA ARG A 52 10.46 12.39 2.84
C ARG A 52 8.93 12.52 2.75
N VAL A 53 8.38 12.62 1.54
CA VAL A 53 6.94 12.68 1.32
C VAL A 53 6.27 11.38 1.78
N LEU A 54 6.83 10.22 1.42
CA LEU A 54 6.33 8.91 1.86
C LEU A 54 6.34 8.77 3.39
N ALA A 55 7.43 9.15 4.06
CA ALA A 55 7.54 9.06 5.52
C ALA A 55 6.49 9.93 6.25
N ARG A 56 6.19 11.13 5.73
CA ARG A 56 5.11 11.99 6.25
C ARG A 56 3.76 11.32 6.10
N HIS A 57 3.53 10.74 4.94
CA HIS A 57 2.30 10.05 4.57
C HIS A 57 2.06 8.79 5.42
N GLU A 58 3.11 8.05 5.75
CA GLU A 58 3.09 6.92 6.69
C GLU A 58 2.80 7.37 8.12
N THR A 59 3.44 8.44 8.58
CA THR A 59 3.18 9.02 9.92
C THR A 59 1.71 9.45 10.05
N LEU A 60 1.16 10.07 9.01
CA LEU A 60 -0.24 10.49 8.97
C LEU A 60 -1.18 9.27 8.95
N PHE A 61 -0.85 8.21 8.20
CA PHE A 61 -1.62 6.97 8.23
C PHE A 61 -1.68 6.38 9.64
N LEU A 62 -0.52 6.31 10.30
CA LEU A 62 -0.41 5.76 11.64
C LEU A 62 -1.15 6.61 12.67
N SER A 63 -1.09 7.94 12.57
CA SER A 63 -1.81 8.83 13.49
C SER A 63 -3.33 8.70 13.36
N MET A 64 -3.85 8.56 12.13
CA MET A 64 -5.27 8.26 11.91
C MET A 64 -5.65 6.90 12.47
N LEU A 65 -4.81 5.88 12.30
CA LEU A 65 -5.06 4.55 12.84
C LEU A 65 -5.10 4.56 14.38
N LEU A 66 -4.19 5.29 15.03
CA LEU A 66 -4.18 5.44 16.49
C LEU A 66 -5.40 6.21 17.01
N LEU A 67 -5.79 7.29 16.33
CA LEU A 67 -7.00 8.03 16.67
C LEU A 67 -8.23 7.12 16.55
N GLN A 68 -8.33 6.37 15.47
CA GLN A 68 -9.43 5.45 15.26
C GLN A 68 -9.47 4.37 16.36
N LEU A 69 -8.32 3.78 16.70
CA LEU A 69 -8.20 2.81 17.79
C LEU A 69 -8.70 3.35 19.12
N ALA A 70 -8.34 4.59 19.46
CA ALA A 70 -8.80 5.24 20.69
C ALA A 70 -10.34 5.39 20.72
N VAL A 71 -10.93 5.78 19.59
CA VAL A 71 -12.40 5.89 19.47
C VAL A 71 -13.05 4.51 19.56
N GLU A 72 -12.51 3.49 18.89
CA GLU A 72 -13.03 2.11 18.94
C GLU A 72 -12.95 1.52 20.34
N ILE A 73 -11.83 1.66 21.06
CA ILE A 73 -11.70 1.20 22.47
C ILE A 73 -12.73 1.89 23.36
N THR A 74 -12.91 3.20 23.20
CA THR A 74 -13.91 3.96 23.97
C THR A 74 -15.31 3.41 23.69
N PHE A 75 -15.61 3.15 22.43
CA PHE A 75 -16.91 2.67 21.99
C PHE A 75 -17.22 1.25 22.47
N GLU A 76 -16.23 0.35 22.39
CA GLU A 76 -16.32 -1.01 22.92
C GLU A 76 -16.49 -1.02 24.44
N THR A 77 -15.80 -0.12 25.15
CA THR A 77 -15.97 0.03 26.60
C THR A 77 -17.40 0.45 26.94
N ILE A 78 -17.99 1.37 26.18
CA ILE A 78 -19.38 1.80 26.34
C ILE A 78 -20.33 0.62 26.03
N HIS A 79 -20.13 -0.11 24.94
CA HIS A 79 -20.94 -1.28 24.58
C HIS A 79 -20.91 -2.34 25.68
N PHE A 80 -19.73 -2.61 26.22
CA PHE A 80 -19.58 -3.59 27.30
C PHE A 80 -20.26 -3.13 28.58
N LYS A 81 -20.12 -1.84 28.95
CA LYS A 81 -20.68 -1.28 30.19
C LYS A 81 -22.20 -1.19 30.15
N TYR A 82 -22.79 -0.81 29.01
CA TYR A 82 -24.23 -0.58 28.84
C TYR A 82 -24.92 -1.69 28.03
N ARG A 83 -24.38 -2.91 28.08
CA ARG A 83 -24.86 -4.06 27.28
C ARG A 83 -26.32 -4.41 27.53
N ASP A 84 -26.77 -4.33 28.79
CA ASP A 84 -28.13 -4.75 29.16
C ASP A 84 -29.15 -3.73 28.65
N ASP A 85 -28.82 -2.44 28.72
CA ASP A 85 -29.61 -1.35 28.12
C ASP A 85 -29.66 -1.49 26.59
N ALA A 86 -28.53 -1.77 25.95
CA ALA A 86 -28.46 -1.96 24.49
C ALA A 86 -29.29 -3.17 24.01
N ILE A 87 -29.25 -4.30 24.74
CA ILE A 87 -30.08 -5.47 24.43
C ILE A 87 -31.56 -5.16 24.63
N PHE A 88 -31.90 -4.40 25.67
CA PHE A 88 -33.26 -3.95 25.92
C PHE A 88 -33.77 -3.04 24.80
N GLU A 89 -33.01 -2.02 24.40
CA GLU A 89 -33.35 -1.15 23.27
C GLU A 89 -33.53 -1.96 21.97
N LEU A 90 -32.63 -2.91 21.71
CA LEU A 90 -32.73 -3.77 20.53
C LEU A 90 -34.01 -4.64 20.55
N SER A 91 -34.47 -5.05 21.72
CA SER A 91 -35.74 -5.76 21.90
C SER A 91 -36.98 -4.91 21.63
N LEU A 92 -36.89 -3.60 21.86
CA LEU A 92 -37.95 -2.66 21.51
C LEU A 92 -38.02 -2.42 19.99
N ILE A 93 -36.87 -2.41 19.31
CA ILE A 93 -36.78 -2.21 17.86
C ILE A 93 -37.27 -3.46 17.10
N TYR A 94 -36.98 -4.66 17.62
CA TYR A 94 -37.32 -5.94 16.98
C TYR A 94 -38.27 -6.79 17.85
N PRO A 95 -39.54 -6.38 18.03
CA PRO A 95 -40.47 -7.07 18.92
C PRO A 95 -40.85 -8.48 18.44
N ALA A 96 -40.64 -8.79 17.15
CA ALA A 96 -40.90 -10.11 16.57
C ALA A 96 -39.85 -11.16 16.96
N LEU A 97 -38.67 -10.75 17.44
CA LEU A 97 -37.60 -11.66 17.82
C LEU A 97 -37.66 -11.98 19.31
N SER A 98 -37.38 -13.25 19.66
CA SER A 98 -37.32 -13.64 21.07
C SER A 98 -36.10 -12.99 21.77
N PRO A 99 -36.20 -12.66 23.06
CA PRO A 99 -35.09 -12.03 23.80
C PRO A 99 -33.78 -12.83 23.75
N THR A 100 -33.88 -14.15 23.73
CA THR A 100 -32.73 -15.05 23.61
C THR A 100 -32.03 -14.89 22.26
N VAL A 101 -32.78 -14.80 21.17
CA VAL A 101 -32.21 -14.60 19.82
C VAL A 101 -31.51 -13.24 19.75
N ILE A 102 -32.11 -12.18 20.28
CA ILE A 102 -31.52 -10.84 20.32
C ILE A 102 -30.19 -10.85 21.08
N ARG A 103 -30.14 -11.50 22.24
CA ARG A 103 -28.91 -11.65 23.03
C ARG A 103 -27.82 -12.42 22.27
N VAL A 104 -28.18 -13.49 21.56
CA VAL A 104 -27.23 -14.26 20.74
C VAL A 104 -26.70 -13.40 19.59
N LEU A 105 -27.57 -12.69 18.87
CA LEU A 105 -27.17 -11.79 17.79
C LEU A 105 -26.25 -10.68 18.28
N TYR A 106 -26.54 -10.09 19.44
CA TYR A 106 -25.69 -9.08 20.07
C TYR A 106 -24.27 -9.62 20.32
N TRP A 107 -24.14 -10.78 20.97
CA TRP A 107 -22.83 -11.37 21.25
C TRP A 107 -22.09 -11.80 19.98
N LEU A 108 -22.79 -12.33 18.98
CA LEU A 108 -22.19 -12.65 17.69
C LEU A 108 -21.66 -11.41 16.98
N ALA A 109 -22.40 -10.31 16.99
CA ALA A 109 -21.96 -9.04 16.43
C ALA A 109 -20.74 -8.49 17.19
N PHE A 110 -20.77 -8.50 18.53
CA PHE A 110 -19.67 -8.05 19.37
C PHE A 110 -18.37 -8.86 19.16
N ILE A 111 -18.48 -10.20 19.14
CA ILE A 111 -17.32 -11.08 18.90
C ILE A 111 -16.79 -10.88 17.47
N GLY A 112 -17.70 -10.80 16.48
CA GLY A 112 -17.33 -10.54 15.09
C GLY A 112 -16.59 -9.22 14.92
N GLU A 113 -17.09 -8.16 15.55
CA GLU A 113 -16.47 -6.84 15.54
C GLU A 113 -15.10 -6.86 16.24
N SER A 114 -14.97 -7.55 17.38
CA SER A 114 -13.70 -7.72 18.09
C SER A 114 -12.65 -8.43 17.22
N ILE A 115 -13.02 -9.52 16.54
CA ILE A 115 -12.12 -10.25 15.62
C ILE A 115 -11.73 -9.35 14.45
N TYR A 116 -12.70 -8.64 13.88
CA TYR A 116 -12.45 -7.70 12.79
C TYR A 116 -11.49 -6.58 13.22
N CYS A 117 -11.69 -5.96 14.39
CA CYS A 117 -10.82 -4.93 14.93
C CYS A 117 -9.38 -5.42 15.06
N CYS A 118 -9.16 -6.63 15.60
CA CYS A 118 -7.83 -7.23 15.66
C CYS A 118 -7.17 -7.36 14.27
N ALA A 119 -7.92 -7.83 13.27
CA ALA A 119 -7.43 -7.96 11.90
C ALA A 119 -7.14 -6.60 11.25
N PHE A 120 -8.05 -5.63 11.42
CA PHE A 120 -7.96 -4.28 10.88
C PHE A 120 -6.72 -3.56 11.44
N PHE A 121 -6.58 -3.48 12.75
CA PHE A 121 -5.44 -2.82 13.39
C PHE A 121 -4.13 -3.56 13.18
N GLY A 122 -4.14 -4.90 13.26
CA GLY A 122 -2.96 -5.71 12.97
C GLY A 122 -2.42 -5.46 11.55
N LEU A 123 -3.30 -5.48 10.54
CA LEU A 123 -2.92 -5.20 9.16
C LEU A 123 -2.50 -3.74 8.95
N GLY A 124 -3.17 -2.78 9.58
CA GLY A 124 -2.84 -1.36 9.48
C GLY A 124 -1.45 -1.07 10.02
N VAL A 125 -1.15 -1.58 11.21
CA VAL A 125 0.18 -1.46 11.83
C VAL A 125 1.24 -2.16 10.97
N MET A 126 0.96 -3.37 10.47
CA MET A 126 1.88 -4.07 9.57
C MET A 126 2.13 -3.31 8.25
N ALA A 127 1.11 -2.66 7.69
CA ALA A 127 1.23 -1.85 6.49
C ALA A 127 2.09 -0.61 6.73
N ALA A 128 1.91 0.07 7.88
CA ALA A 128 2.69 1.23 8.27
C ALA A 128 4.17 0.89 8.48
N PHE A 129 4.50 -0.24 9.11
CA PHE A 129 5.90 -0.60 9.40
C PHE A 129 6.67 -1.20 8.22
N LYS A 130 5.99 -1.94 7.32
CA LYS A 130 6.66 -2.62 6.21
C LYS A 130 6.62 -1.81 4.91
N SER A 131 5.75 -0.81 4.80
CA SER A 131 5.61 0.08 3.65
C SER A 131 5.45 -0.63 2.30
N LYS A 132 4.88 -1.84 2.30
CA LYS A 132 4.71 -2.64 1.07
C LYS A 132 3.36 -2.33 0.41
N PRO A 133 3.31 -2.06 -0.92
CA PRO A 133 2.05 -1.79 -1.62
C PRO A 133 0.99 -2.87 -1.41
N ARG A 134 1.40 -4.15 -1.43
CA ARG A 134 0.50 -5.30 -1.21
C ARG A 134 -0.17 -5.29 0.17
N LEU A 135 0.46 -4.72 1.19
CA LEU A 135 -0.12 -4.64 2.54
C LEU A 135 -1.17 -3.54 2.62
N TYR A 136 -0.91 -2.37 2.03
CA TYR A 136 -1.90 -1.30 1.90
C TYR A 136 -3.12 -1.75 1.09
N GLN A 137 -2.90 -2.53 0.01
CA GLN A 137 -4.00 -3.12 -0.74
C GLN A 137 -4.84 -4.06 0.13
N ARG A 138 -4.22 -5.02 0.83
CA ARG A 138 -4.93 -5.94 1.73
C ARG A 138 -5.69 -5.21 2.83
N PHE A 139 -5.03 -4.24 3.47
CA PHE A 139 -5.67 -3.40 4.48
C PHE A 139 -6.87 -2.64 3.89
N SER A 140 -6.73 -2.04 2.69
CA SER A 140 -7.85 -1.34 2.04
C SER A 140 -9.03 -2.28 1.75
N THR A 141 -8.78 -3.53 1.34
CA THR A 141 -9.85 -4.52 1.16
C THR A 141 -10.54 -4.84 2.48
N VAL A 142 -9.78 -5.08 3.56
CA VAL A 142 -10.35 -5.35 4.88
C VAL A 142 -11.13 -4.15 5.40
N ALA A 143 -10.57 -2.94 5.28
CA ALA A 143 -11.22 -1.69 5.65
C ALA A 143 -12.53 -1.47 4.91
N LEU A 144 -12.58 -1.77 3.60
CA LEU A 144 -13.80 -1.68 2.80
C LEU A 144 -14.85 -2.69 3.28
N VAL A 145 -14.45 -3.94 3.50
CA VAL A 145 -15.37 -4.98 4.00
C VAL A 145 -15.96 -4.59 5.34
N GLY A 146 -15.16 -4.08 6.28
CA GLY A 146 -15.69 -3.60 7.56
C GLY A 146 -16.56 -2.37 7.43
N THR A 147 -16.19 -1.41 6.57
CA THR A 147 -17.02 -0.22 6.31
C THR A 147 -18.41 -0.62 5.78
N LEU A 148 -18.46 -1.57 4.84
CA LEU A 148 -19.73 -2.10 4.31
C LEU A 148 -20.50 -2.91 5.36
N GLY A 149 -19.80 -3.75 6.13
CA GLY A 149 -20.39 -4.56 7.21
C GLY A 149 -20.96 -3.70 8.34
N GLN A 150 -20.50 -2.47 8.49
CA GLN A 150 -20.95 -1.55 9.52
C GLN A 150 -22.15 -0.69 9.09
N LEU A 151 -22.54 -0.69 7.82
CA LEU A 151 -23.73 0.04 7.35
C LEU A 151 -25.03 -0.41 8.06
N PRO A 152 -25.32 -1.72 8.21
CA PRO A 152 -26.48 -2.15 8.99
C PRO A 152 -26.40 -1.74 10.46
N LEU A 153 -25.21 -1.78 11.06
CA LEU A 153 -24.96 -1.38 12.45
C LEU A 153 -25.11 0.15 12.64
N ALA A 154 -24.72 0.94 11.64
CA ALA A 154 -24.88 2.40 11.63
C ALA A 154 -26.35 2.83 11.62
N TYR A 155 -27.22 2.03 11.00
CA TYR A 155 -28.66 2.26 11.06
C TYR A 155 -29.23 2.03 12.47
N LEU A 156 -28.69 1.05 13.21
CA LEU A 156 -29.15 0.72 14.56
C LEU A 156 -28.74 1.77 15.59
N ASN A 157 -27.55 2.35 15.45
CA ASN A 157 -27.01 3.29 16.44
C ASN A 157 -26.27 4.44 15.75
N ARG A 158 -26.70 5.68 16.02
CA ARG A 158 -26.10 6.89 15.44
C ARG A 158 -24.60 7.02 15.75
N PHE A 159 -24.12 6.47 16.85
CA PHE A 159 -22.70 6.51 17.18
C PHE A 159 -21.85 5.59 16.29
N ASN A 160 -22.42 4.53 15.73
CA ASN A 160 -21.74 3.66 14.75
C ASN A 160 -21.41 4.43 13.46
N LEU A 161 -22.09 5.55 13.18
CA LEU A 161 -21.80 6.42 12.03
C LEU A 161 -20.40 7.07 12.14
N LEU A 162 -19.94 7.37 13.36
CA LEU A 162 -18.59 7.90 13.58
C LEU A 162 -17.52 6.85 13.24
N ILE A 163 -17.68 5.62 13.74
CA ILE A 163 -16.75 4.52 13.45
C ILE A 163 -16.73 4.21 11.95
N PHE A 164 -17.91 4.15 11.33
CA PHE A 164 -18.06 4.00 9.89
C PHE A 164 -17.26 5.06 9.12
N PHE A 165 -17.38 6.34 9.49
CA PHE A 165 -16.68 7.42 8.80
C PHE A 165 -15.16 7.33 8.97
N LEU A 166 -14.68 7.02 10.17
CA LEU A 166 -13.25 6.83 10.41
C LEU A 166 -12.68 5.66 9.60
N ARG A 167 -13.38 4.52 9.54
CA ARG A 167 -12.99 3.38 8.71
C ARG A 167 -12.98 3.71 7.23
N PHE A 168 -13.96 4.49 6.76
CA PHE A 168 -14.01 4.96 5.38
C PHE A 168 -12.80 5.84 5.03
N ILE A 169 -12.41 6.76 5.92
CA ILE A 169 -11.19 7.58 5.73
C ILE A 169 -9.94 6.69 5.69
N SER A 170 -9.82 5.75 6.62
CA SER A 170 -8.70 4.79 6.66
C SER A 170 -8.60 3.96 5.37
N TYR A 171 -9.75 3.52 4.84
CA TYR A 171 -9.84 2.87 3.52
C TYR A 171 -9.34 3.79 2.40
N ALA A 172 -9.91 5.00 2.29
CA ALA A 172 -9.60 5.95 1.22
C ALA A 172 -8.11 6.31 1.23
N TYR A 173 -7.55 6.51 2.42
CA TYR A 173 -6.15 6.87 2.58
C TYR A 173 -5.21 5.69 2.29
N ALA A 174 -5.52 4.48 2.74
CA ALA A 174 -4.73 3.31 2.37
C ALA A 174 -4.74 3.05 0.86
N ARG A 175 -5.87 3.32 0.19
CA ARG A 175 -5.99 3.24 -1.26
C ARG A 175 -5.13 4.30 -1.96
N PHE A 176 -5.13 5.53 -1.45
CA PHE A 176 -4.25 6.60 -1.91
C PHE A 176 -2.77 6.20 -1.76
N GLN A 177 -2.37 5.61 -0.62
CA GLN A 177 -0.99 5.17 -0.37
C GLN A 177 -0.54 4.05 -1.29
N TRP A 178 -1.43 3.10 -1.55
CA TRP A 178 -1.18 2.04 -2.51
C TRP A 178 -0.94 2.60 -3.92
N ASN A 179 -1.77 3.53 -4.38
CA ASN A 179 -1.62 4.18 -5.68
C ASN A 179 -0.32 5.00 -5.76
N LEU A 180 0.03 5.73 -4.69
CA LEU A 180 1.25 6.53 -4.60
C LEU A 180 2.50 5.64 -4.71
N LEU A 181 2.58 4.58 -3.89
CA LEU A 181 3.69 3.64 -3.91
C LEU A 181 3.81 2.90 -5.24
N HIS A 182 2.68 2.55 -5.86
CA HIS A 182 2.67 1.90 -7.16
C HIS A 182 3.16 2.83 -8.26
N GLY A 183 2.72 4.09 -8.28
CA GLY A 183 3.17 5.11 -9.23
C GLY A 183 4.67 5.41 -9.11
N ILE A 184 5.19 5.50 -7.88
CA ILE A 184 6.65 5.65 -7.65
C ILE A 184 7.42 4.42 -8.13
N GLY A 185 6.87 3.22 -7.93
CA GLY A 185 7.47 1.98 -8.44
C GLY A 185 7.59 1.99 -9.97
N LEU A 186 6.54 2.40 -10.66
CA LEU A 186 6.54 2.50 -12.14
C LEU A 186 7.54 3.53 -12.64
N LEU A 187 7.57 4.73 -12.04
CA LEU A 187 8.54 5.76 -12.41
C LEU A 187 9.97 5.25 -12.22
N ARG A 188 10.25 4.58 -11.10
CA ARG A 188 11.58 4.01 -10.85
C ARG A 188 11.99 3.03 -11.94
N ASP A 189 11.08 2.15 -12.37
CA ASP A 189 11.36 1.14 -13.38
C ASP A 189 11.64 1.78 -14.76
N GLU A 190 10.92 2.84 -15.14
CA GLU A 190 11.16 3.61 -16.38
C GLU A 190 12.56 4.27 -16.43
N PHE A 191 13.09 4.72 -15.31
CA PHE A 191 14.43 5.36 -15.25
C PHE A 191 15.60 4.36 -15.15
N THR A 192 15.33 3.05 -15.05
CA THR A 192 16.36 2.00 -14.96
C THR A 192 16.66 1.27 -16.29
N ILE A 193 16.04 1.68 -17.40
CA ILE A 193 16.30 1.19 -18.77
C ILE A 193 17.23 2.16 -19.49
#